data_AF-A0A1E3XBG8-F1
#
_entry.id   AF-A0A1E3XBG8-F1
#
_cell.length_a   1.000
_cell.length_b   1.000
_cell.length_c   1.000
_cell.angle_alpha   90.00
_cell.angle_beta   90.00
_cell.angle_gamma   90.00
#
_symmetry.space_group_name_H-M   'P 1'
#
loop_
_entity.id
_entity.type
_entity.pdbx_description
1 polymer ?
#
loop_
_entity_poly.entity_id
_entity_poly.type
_entity_poly.pdbx_seq_one_letter_code
_entity_poly.pdbx_strand_id
1 'polypeptide(L)'
;MVKEADMYYDYNQYEKAIVVYEKLVGSNMAFDDSDRIFSRLAECYYKLEDYENALETYRKVCNDYLNSPYRLNARLGMGECLILTGNYGEARRVLYSVAAQEAKYKAGKDKLKVIEAYYKIADSYVEQAKHSLKKESRKQKTEYGMQNTEYRVR
;
A
#
# COMPACT_ATOMS: atom_id res chain seq x y z
N MET A 1 -8.22 23.10 10.78
CA MET A 1 -7.97 21.66 10.98
C MET A 1 -8.34 20.83 9.74
N VAL A 2 -9.57 20.36 9.50
CA VAL A 2 -9.84 19.48 8.31
C VAL A 2 -9.52 20.17 6.98
N LYS A 3 -10.10 21.35 6.71
CA LYS A 3 -9.82 22.13 5.49
C LYS A 3 -8.34 22.50 5.31
N GLU A 4 -7.63 22.65 6.41
CA GLU A 4 -6.21 23.01 6.44
C GLU A 4 -5.34 21.80 6.09
N ALA A 5 -5.64 20.63 6.66
CA ALA A 5 -5.02 19.37 6.27
C ALA A 5 -5.28 19.06 4.80
N ASP A 6 -6.52 19.25 4.34
CA ASP A 6 -6.92 19.07 2.95
C ASP A 6 -6.16 20.02 2.01
N MET A 7 -5.99 21.29 2.41
CA MET A 7 -5.17 22.25 1.68
C MET A 7 -3.71 21.76 1.58
N TYR A 8 -3.10 21.33 2.68
CA TYR A 8 -1.73 20.80 2.64
C TYR A 8 -1.62 19.57 1.73
N TYR A 9 -2.59 18.66 1.80
CA TYR A 9 -2.67 17.49 0.92
C TYR A 9 -2.74 17.92 -0.56
N ASP A 10 -3.65 18.84 -0.90
CA ASP A 10 -3.88 19.28 -2.28
C ASP A 10 -2.67 20.03 -2.87
N TYR A 11 -1.86 20.68 -2.03
CA TYR A 11 -0.57 21.28 -2.41
C TYR A 11 0.63 20.31 -2.31
N ASN A 12 0.39 19.01 -2.14
CA ASN A 12 1.41 17.97 -1.99
C ASN A 12 2.39 18.18 -0.83
N GLN A 13 1.99 18.96 0.19
CA GLN A 13 2.76 19.17 1.42
C GLN A 13 2.41 18.06 2.42
N TYR A 14 2.74 16.83 2.07
CA TYR A 14 2.26 15.64 2.76
C TYR A 14 2.70 15.56 4.23
N GLU A 15 3.93 16.00 4.55
CA GLU A 15 4.43 16.03 5.92
C GLU A 15 3.58 16.95 6.81
N LYS A 16 3.22 18.12 6.29
CA LYS A 16 2.35 19.07 7.02
C LYS A 16 0.93 18.54 7.12
N ALA A 17 0.43 17.91 6.07
CA ALA A 17 -0.89 17.28 6.06
C ALA A 17 -0.98 16.20 7.13
N ILE A 18 0.04 15.33 7.26
CA ILE A 18 0.12 14.28 8.29
C ILE A 18 -0.01 14.87 9.68
N VAL A 19 0.76 15.90 10.02
CA VAL A 19 0.71 16.52 11.37
C VAL A 19 -0.70 16.96 11.73
N VAL A 20 -1.42 17.57 10.78
CA VAL A 20 -2.79 18.05 11.03
C VAL A 20 -3.78 16.88 11.06
N TYR A 21 -3.65 15.88 10.17
CA TYR A 21 -4.50 14.68 10.15
C TYR A 21 -4.32 13.80 11.39
N GLU A 22 -3.10 13.59 11.87
CA GLU A 22 -2.80 12.86 13.12
C GLU A 22 -3.45 13.54 14.32
N LYS A 23 -3.38 14.87 14.39
CA LYS A 23 -4.06 15.65 15.43
C LYS A 23 -5.58 15.48 15.38
N LEU A 24 -6.16 15.44 14.17
CA LEU A 24 -7.59 15.23 13.98
C LEU A 24 -8.01 13.84 14.51
N VAL A 25 -7.32 12.77 14.10
CA VAL A 25 -7.68 11.40 14.51
C VAL A 25 -7.38 11.13 15.99
N GLY A 26 -6.37 11.77 16.57
CA GLY A 26 -6.01 11.63 17.99
C GLY A 26 -6.94 12.37 18.96
N SER A 27 -7.78 13.28 18.47
CA SER A 27 -8.67 14.09 19.31
C SER A 27 -9.90 13.34 19.84
N ASN A 28 -10.11 12.07 19.50
CA ASN A 28 -11.27 11.24 19.86
C ASN A 28 -12.65 11.87 19.54
N MET A 29 -12.69 12.93 18.74
CA MET A 29 -13.93 13.47 18.22
C MET A 29 -14.41 12.57 17.08
N ALA A 30 -15.63 12.04 17.21
CA ALA A 30 -16.31 11.39 16.10
C ALA A 30 -16.65 12.48 15.07
N PHE A 31 -15.92 12.49 13.95
CA PHE A 31 -16.23 13.33 12.81
C PHE A 31 -17.03 12.52 11.79
N ASP A 32 -18.02 13.15 11.16
CA ASP A 32 -18.72 12.57 10.00
C ASP A 32 -17.74 12.24 8.85
N ASP A 33 -16.57 12.90 8.83
CA ASP A 33 -15.52 12.79 7.82
C ASP A 33 -14.36 11.84 8.20
N SER A 34 -14.47 11.07 9.30
CA SER A 34 -13.35 10.28 9.82
C SER A 34 -12.77 9.30 8.79
N ASP A 35 -13.62 8.64 7.99
CA ASP A 35 -13.17 7.72 6.94
C ASP A 35 -12.33 8.41 5.85
N ARG A 36 -12.74 9.61 5.42
CA ARG A 36 -11.98 10.47 4.49
C ARG A 36 -10.65 10.87 5.09
N ILE A 37 -10.64 11.29 6.35
CA ILE A 37 -9.44 11.72 7.07
C ILE A 37 -8.43 10.57 7.13
N PHE A 38 -8.85 9.38 7.57
CA PHE A 38 -7.97 8.20 7.59
C PHE A 38 -7.48 7.82 6.18
N SER A 39 -8.33 7.90 5.15
CA SER A 39 -7.92 7.64 3.77
C SER A 39 -6.83 8.60 3.30
N ARG A 40 -7.03 9.91 3.49
CA ARG A 40 -6.05 10.93 3.07
C ARG A 40 -4.76 10.85 3.88
N LEU A 41 -4.84 10.56 5.18
CA LEU A 41 -3.66 10.32 6.01
C LEU A 41 -2.85 9.12 5.48
N ALA A 42 -3.51 8.01 5.16
CA ALA A 42 -2.84 6.85 4.59
C ALA A 42 -2.18 7.15 3.23
N GLU A 43 -2.85 7.96 2.40
CA GLU A 43 -2.30 8.43 1.13
C GLU A 43 -1.08 9.35 1.34
N CYS A 44 -1.08 10.23 2.34
CA CYS A 44 0.09 11.02 2.69
C CYS A 44 1.29 10.14 3.07
N TYR A 45 1.10 9.18 3.99
CA TYR A 45 2.17 8.24 4.36
C TYR A 45 2.68 7.50 3.14
N TYR A 46 1.78 7.01 2.29
CA TYR A 46 2.15 6.33 1.05
C TYR A 46 2.99 7.21 0.12
N LYS A 47 2.63 8.49 -0.03
CA LYS A 47 3.38 9.45 -0.87
C LYS A 47 4.76 9.79 -0.33
N LEU A 48 4.97 9.62 0.98
CA LEU A 48 6.26 9.77 1.64
C LEU A 48 7.02 8.44 1.78
N GLU A 49 6.55 7.39 1.11
CA GLU A 49 7.14 6.04 1.13
C GLU A 49 7.14 5.38 2.52
N ASP A 50 6.36 5.91 3.47
CA ASP A 50 6.11 5.32 4.77
C ASP A 50 5.01 4.25 4.64
N TYR A 51 5.37 3.14 4.01
CA TYR A 51 4.43 2.09 3.64
C TYR A 51 3.87 1.35 4.86
N GLU A 52 4.61 1.28 5.95
CA GLU A 52 4.16 0.68 7.21
C GLU A 52 3.00 1.48 7.82
N ASN A 53 3.16 2.80 8.00
CA ASN A 53 2.09 3.64 8.54
C ASN A 53 0.92 3.78 7.55
N ALA A 54 1.20 3.85 6.25
CA ALA A 54 0.16 3.84 5.22
C ALA A 54 -0.70 2.57 5.32
N LEU A 55 -0.06 1.39 5.44
CA LEU A 55 -0.74 0.11 5.52
C LEU A 55 -1.62 0.00 6.78
N GLU A 56 -1.13 0.41 7.95
CA GLU A 56 -1.95 0.41 9.17
C GLU A 56 -3.16 1.34 9.03
N THR A 57 -2.93 2.54 8.48
CA THR A 57 -3.97 3.55 8.34
C THR A 57 -5.04 3.10 7.33
N TYR A 58 -4.65 2.53 6.19
CA TYR A 58 -5.61 1.95 5.24
C TYR A 58 -6.39 0.77 5.85
N ARG A 59 -5.77 -0.06 6.70
CA ARG A 59 -6.47 -1.15 7.41
C ARG A 59 -7.60 -0.61 8.29
N LYS A 60 -7.40 0.52 8.99
CA LYS A 60 -8.45 1.19 9.77
C LYS A 60 -9.63 1.59 8.89
N VAL A 61 -9.37 2.21 7.73
CA VAL A 61 -10.42 2.54 6.76
C VAL A 61 -11.23 1.29 6.37
N CYS A 62 -10.54 0.18 6.11
CA CYS A 62 -11.17 -1.05 5.63
C CYS A 62 -11.98 -1.82 6.67
N ASN A 63 -11.57 -1.76 7.94
CA ASN A 63 -12.15 -2.51 9.05
C ASN A 63 -13.25 -1.73 9.75
N ASP A 64 -13.03 -0.44 9.98
CA ASP A 64 -13.91 0.37 10.84
C ASP A 64 -15.02 1.04 10.01
N TYR A 65 -14.79 1.26 8.71
CA TYR A 65 -15.72 1.99 7.82
C TYR A 65 -16.20 1.12 6.65
N LEU A 66 -16.97 0.07 6.98
CA LEU A 66 -17.37 -0.97 6.02
C LEU A 66 -18.15 -0.48 4.79
N ASN A 67 -18.90 0.64 4.94
CA ASN A 67 -19.71 1.25 3.88
C ASN A 67 -19.06 2.51 3.27
N SER A 68 -17.82 2.83 3.65
CA SER A 68 -17.14 4.02 3.17
C SER A 68 -16.86 3.96 1.66
N PRO A 69 -17.06 5.07 0.91
CA PRO A 69 -16.63 5.15 -0.49
C PRO A 69 -15.10 5.05 -0.64
N TYR A 70 -14.33 5.33 0.42
CA TYR A 70 -12.87 5.25 0.40
C TYR A 70 -12.33 3.83 0.58
N ARG A 71 -13.18 2.90 1.04
CA ARG A 71 -12.77 1.52 1.36
C ARG A 71 -12.17 0.77 0.18
N LEU A 72 -12.68 1.01 -1.03
CA LEU A 72 -12.16 0.36 -2.23
C LEU A 72 -10.74 0.85 -2.56
N ASN A 73 -10.52 2.16 -2.49
CA ASN A 73 -9.19 2.76 -2.69
C ASN A 73 -8.22 2.34 -1.59
N ALA A 74 -8.66 2.31 -0.33
CA ALA A 74 -7.84 1.88 0.78
C ALA A 74 -7.34 0.44 0.58
N ARG A 75 -8.17 -0.49 0.09
CA ARG A 75 -7.73 -1.86 -0.23
C ARG A 75 -6.68 -1.91 -1.34
N LEU A 76 -6.82 -1.08 -2.37
CA LEU A 76 -5.81 -0.99 -3.43
C LEU A 76 -4.50 -0.44 -2.89
N GLY A 77 -4.57 0.62 -2.08
CA GLY A 77 -3.42 1.20 -1.38
C GLY A 77 -2.73 0.19 -0.46
N MET A 78 -3.49 -0.61 0.31
CA MET A 78 -2.93 -1.72 1.09
C MET A 78 -2.19 -2.73 0.21
N GLY A 79 -2.81 -3.15 -0.90
CA GLY A 79 -2.20 -4.09 -1.82
C GLY A 79 -0.87 -3.57 -2.36
N GLU A 80 -0.81 -2.30 -2.71
CA GLU A 80 0.41 -1.63 -3.19
C GLU A 80 1.49 -1.50 -2.11
N CYS A 81 1.13 -1.04 -0.91
CA CYS A 81 2.05 -1.01 0.24
C CYS A 81 2.65 -2.39 0.49
N LEU A 82 1.81 -3.44 0.47
CA LEU A 82 2.26 -4.82 0.70
C LEU A 82 3.17 -5.32 -0.43
N ILE A 83 2.99 -4.90 -1.68
CA ILE A 83 3.92 -5.21 -2.77
C ILE A 83 5.28 -4.56 -2.50
N LEU A 84 5.27 -3.26 -2.18
CA LEU A 84 6.47 -2.46 -1.95
C LEU A 84 7.27 -2.94 -0.74
N THR A 85 6.62 -3.42 0.31
CA THR A 85 7.28 -4.04 1.47
C THR A 85 7.61 -5.52 1.27
N GLY A 86 7.38 -6.09 0.08
CA GLY A 86 7.69 -7.49 -0.25
C GLY A 86 6.74 -8.55 0.34
N ASN A 87 5.61 -8.14 0.91
CA ASN A 87 4.56 -9.01 1.46
C ASN A 87 3.59 -9.48 0.35
N TYR A 88 4.14 -10.07 -0.71
CA TYR A 88 3.41 -10.38 -1.95
C TYR A 88 2.20 -11.30 -1.77
N GLY A 89 2.27 -12.26 -0.82
CA GLY A 89 1.17 -13.18 -0.55
C GLY A 89 -0.06 -12.47 0.02
N GLU A 90 0.15 -11.58 0.99
CA GLU A 90 -0.94 -10.79 1.57
C GLU A 90 -1.44 -9.75 0.57
N ALA A 91 -0.55 -9.10 -0.19
CA ALA A 91 -0.92 -8.15 -1.24
C ALA A 91 -1.96 -8.75 -2.19
N ARG A 92 -1.67 -9.93 -2.75
CA ARG A 92 -2.58 -10.62 -3.67
C ARG A 92 -3.88 -11.00 -3.00
N ARG A 93 -3.87 -11.47 -1.75
CA ARG A 93 -5.10 -11.79 -1.01
C ARG A 93 -6.04 -10.57 -0.93
N VAL A 94 -5.50 -9.40 -0.58
CA VAL A 94 -6.26 -8.15 -0.50
C VAL A 94 -6.78 -7.75 -1.89
N LEU A 95 -5.93 -7.77 -2.91
CA LEU A 95 -6.30 -7.36 -4.27
C LEU A 95 -7.32 -8.32 -4.92
N TYR A 96 -7.21 -9.64 -4.70
CA TYR A 96 -8.21 -10.60 -5.15
C TYR A 96 -9.57 -10.37 -4.49
N SER A 97 -9.62 -9.90 -3.23
CA SER A 97 -10.88 -9.52 -2.59
C SER A 97 -11.57 -8.32 -3.26
N VAL A 98 -10.80 -7.44 -3.90
CA VAL A 98 -11.31 -6.34 -4.72
C VAL A 98 -11.82 -6.89 -6.05
N ALA A 99 -11.02 -7.69 -6.74
CA ALA A 99 -11.40 -8.31 -8.02
C ALA A 99 -12.65 -9.18 -7.92
N ALA A 100 -12.81 -9.94 -6.83
CA ALA A 100 -13.98 -10.80 -6.61
C ALA A 100 -15.32 -10.04 -6.53
N GLN A 101 -15.28 -8.73 -6.26
CA GLN A 101 -16.48 -7.88 -6.23
C GLN A 101 -16.84 -7.31 -7.60
N GLU A 102 -16.17 -7.72 -8.68
CA GLU A 102 -16.42 -7.25 -10.06
C GLU A 102 -17.90 -7.28 -10.46
N ALA A 103 -18.62 -8.37 -10.16
CA ALA A 103 -20.04 -8.51 -10.47
C ALA A 103 -20.95 -7.49 -9.76
N LYS A 104 -20.50 -6.88 -8.66
CA LYS A 104 -21.22 -5.81 -7.95
C LYS A 104 -21.09 -4.45 -8.64
N TYR A 105 -20.01 -4.21 -9.38
CA TYR A 105 -19.70 -2.90 -9.95
C TYR A 105 -20.29 -2.77 -11.37
N LYS A 106 -21.56 -2.33 -11.44
CA LYS A 106 -22.35 -2.34 -12.68
C LYS A 106 -21.92 -1.29 -13.73
N ALA A 107 -21.26 -0.18 -13.36
CA ALA A 107 -20.63 0.78 -14.28
C ALA A 107 -19.77 1.82 -13.52
N GLY A 108 -18.84 2.49 -14.23
CA GLY A 108 -18.18 3.71 -13.74
C GLY A 108 -16.78 3.52 -13.11
N LYS A 109 -16.39 4.45 -12.23
CA LYS A 109 -15.04 4.53 -11.61
C LYS A 109 -14.65 3.25 -10.86
N ASP A 110 -15.62 2.51 -10.32
CA ASP A 110 -15.36 1.27 -9.57
C ASP A 110 -14.88 0.12 -10.47
N LYS A 111 -15.30 0.07 -11.74
CA LYS A 111 -14.80 -0.94 -12.69
C LYS A 111 -13.32 -0.69 -13.02
N LEU A 112 -12.90 0.58 -13.12
CA LEU A 112 -11.49 0.92 -13.28
C LEU A 112 -10.66 0.43 -12.10
N LYS A 113 -11.23 0.44 -10.89
CA LYS A 113 -10.58 -0.05 -9.67
C LYS A 113 -10.40 -1.57 -9.65
N VAL A 114 -11.33 -2.31 -10.24
CA VAL A 114 -11.16 -3.76 -10.47
C VAL A 114 -10.03 -4.04 -11.47
N ILE A 115 -9.98 -3.29 -12.57
CA ILE A 115 -8.89 -3.41 -13.55
C ILE A 115 -7.55 -3.06 -12.90
N GLU A 116 -7.51 -1.99 -12.10
CA GLU A 116 -6.35 -1.59 -11.31
C GLU A 116 -5.92 -2.71 -10.34
N ALA A 117 -6.86 -3.42 -9.72
CA ALA A 117 -6.55 -4.57 -8.87
C ALA A 117 -5.88 -5.70 -9.66
N TYR A 118 -6.40 -6.07 -10.84
CA TYR A 118 -5.77 -7.08 -11.70
C TYR A 118 -4.36 -6.67 -12.13
N TYR A 119 -4.17 -5.40 -12.50
CA TYR A 119 -2.86 -4.87 -12.82
C TYR A 119 -1.88 -5.01 -11.65
N LYS A 120 -2.29 -4.59 -10.43
CA LYS A 120 -1.45 -4.72 -9.22
C LYS A 120 -1.18 -6.17 -8.83
N ILE A 121 -2.11 -7.11 -9.11
CA ILE A 121 -1.86 -8.54 -8.91
C ILE A 121 -0.76 -9.04 -9.85
N ALA A 122 -0.82 -8.66 -11.13
CA ALA A 122 0.22 -9.00 -12.09
C ALA A 122 1.58 -8.41 -11.67
N ASP A 123 1.58 -7.13 -11.28
CA ASP A 123 2.78 -6.44 -10.78
C ASP A 123 3.37 -7.13 -9.53
N SER A 124 2.51 -7.57 -8.60
CA SER A 124 2.93 -8.36 -7.43
C SER A 124 3.72 -9.62 -7.81
N TYR A 125 3.31 -10.36 -8.84
CA TYR A 125 4.06 -11.53 -9.31
C TYR A 125 5.38 -11.15 -9.97
N VAL A 126 5.38 -10.07 -10.76
CA VAL A 126 6.58 -9.56 -11.43
C VAL A 126 7.63 -9.14 -10.40
N GLU A 127 7.26 -8.34 -9.40
CA GLU A 127 8.18 -7.89 -8.35
C GLU A 127 8.66 -9.05 -7.48
N GLN A 128 7.80 -10.00 -7.13
CA GLN A 128 8.21 -11.21 -6.44
C GLN A 128 9.24 -12.03 -7.23
N ALA A 129 9.05 -12.17 -8.54
CA ALA A 129 9.98 -12.89 -9.42
C ALA A 129 11.33 -12.17 -9.50
N LYS A 130 11.33 -10.85 -9.74
CA LYS A 130 12.54 -10.02 -9.75
C LYS A 130 13.32 -10.13 -8.43
N HIS A 131 12.61 -10.05 -7.30
CA HIS A 131 13.21 -10.16 -5.98
C HIS A 131 13.86 -11.54 -5.77
N SER A 132 13.21 -12.61 -6.23
CA SER A 132 13.71 -13.99 -6.12
C SER A 132 14.97 -14.20 -6.97
N LEU A 133 14.96 -13.76 -8.23
CA LEU A 133 16.11 -13.85 -9.15
C LEU A 133 17.31 -13.05 -8.67
N LYS A 134 17.08 -11.86 -8.08
CA LYS A 134 18.14 -11.05 -7.47
C LYS A 134 18.78 -11.74 -6.27
N LYS A 135 17.99 -12.48 -5.47
CA LYS A 135 18.49 -13.26 -4.33
C LYS A 135 19.32 -14.46 -4.79
N GLU A 136 18.88 -15.14 -5.84
CA GLU A 136 19.59 -16.29 -6.42
C GLU A 136 20.93 -15.90 -7.05
N SER A 137 20.94 -14.84 -7.86
CA SER A 137 22.19 -14.31 -8.45
C SER A 137 23.21 -13.84 -7.41
N ARG A 138 22.75 -13.33 -6.26
CA ARG A 138 23.63 -13.00 -5.12
C ARG A 138 24.24 -14.26 -4.49
N LYS A 139 23.43 -15.31 -4.27
CA LYS A 139 23.93 -16.58 -3.69
C LYS A 139 25.00 -17.22 -4.56
N GLN A 140 24.79 -17.31 -5.87
CA GLN A 140 25.75 -17.90 -6.81
C GLN A 140 27.10 -17.16 -6.80
N LYS A 141 27.09 -15.82 -6.70
CA LYS A 141 28.32 -15.02 -6.59
C LYS A 141 29.07 -15.29 -5.29
N THR A 142 28.36 -15.47 -4.17
CA THR A 142 28.98 -15.78 -2.88
C THR A 142 29.59 -17.19 -2.88
N GLU A 143 28.90 -18.19 -3.43
CA GLU A 143 29.39 -19.57 -3.54
C GLU A 143 30.64 -19.67 -4.43
N TYR A 144 30.64 -19.01 -5.59
CA TYR A 144 31.80 -18.97 -6.48
C TYR A 144 33.01 -18.21 -5.86
N GLY A 145 32.73 -17.18 -5.05
CA GLY A 145 33.76 -16.47 -4.28
C GLY A 145 34.42 -17.35 -3.22
N MET A 146 33.63 -18.15 -2.50
CA MET A 146 34.14 -19.09 -1.48
C MET A 146 34.96 -20.24 -2.07
N GLN A 147 34.50 -20.82 -3.19
CA GLN A 147 35.26 -21.86 -3.89
C GLN A 147 36.64 -21.36 -4.35
N ASN A 148 36.73 -20.16 -4.92
CA ASN A 148 38.02 -19.64 -5.41
C ASN A 148 39.01 -19.27 -4.29
N THR A 149 38.53 -18.98 -3.08
CA THR A 149 39.43 -18.78 -1.92
C THR A 149 40.00 -20.10 -1.39
N GLU A 150 39.24 -21.21 -1.41
CA GLU A 150 39.75 -22.51 -0.94
C GLU A 150 40.85 -23.09 -1.84
N TYR A 151 40.83 -22.81 -3.14
CA TYR A 151 41.88 -23.23 -4.08
C TYR A 151 43.19 -22.44 -3.99
N ARG A 152 43.20 -21.25 -3.35
CA ARG A 152 44.42 -20.41 -3.23
C ARG A 152 45.23 -20.67 -1.96
N VAL A 153 44.74 -21.50 -1.03
CA VAL A 153 45.37 -21.78 0.27
C VAL A 153 45.93 -23.23 0.34
N ARG A 154 46.00 -23.94 -0.78
CA ARG A 154 46.68 -25.24 -0.94
C ARG A 154 47.85 -25.09 -1.90
#